data_AF-A0A2N5CVZ9-F1
#
_entry.id   AF-A0A2N5CVZ9-F1
#
_cell.length_a   1.000
_cell.length_b   1.000
_cell.length_c   1.000
_cell.angle_alpha   90.00
_cell.angle_beta   90.00
_cell.angle_gamma   90.00
#
_symmetry.space_group_name_H-M   'P 1'
#
loop_
_entity.id
_entity.type
_entity.pdbx_description
1 polymer ?
#
loop_
_entity_poly.entity_id
_entity_poly.type
_entity_poly.pdbx_seq_one_letter_code
_entity_poly.pdbx_strand_id
1 'polypeptide(L)' 'MTGTTISYTFVCLGDKQVATTMDLQVLTEDAYRLHAIALLRAHGSASAVEVWTDGGLIELIHRDGVRVWPEPADEA' A
#
# COMPACT_ATOMS: atom_id res chain seq x y z
N MET A 1 -5.22 1.84 25.08
CA MET A 1 -6.32 1.96 24.10
C MET A 1 -6.16 0.80 23.13
N THR A 2 -6.91 -0.28 23.29
CA THR A 2 -6.94 -1.39 22.33
C THR A 2 -7.89 -1.00 21.20
N GLY A 3 -7.34 -0.49 20.10
CA GLY A 3 -8.12 -0.23 18.89
C GLY A 3 -8.62 -1.54 18.29
N THR A 4 -9.78 -1.52 17.63
CA THR A 4 -10.33 -2.67 16.92
C THR A 4 -9.38 -3.09 15.81
N THR A 5 -9.03 -4.38 15.76
CA THR A 5 -8.19 -4.96 14.70
C THR A 5 -9.05 -5.59 13.60
N ILE A 6 -8.69 -5.35 12.35
CA ILE A 6 -9.40 -5.75 11.14
C ILE A 6 -8.44 -6.52 10.23
N SER A 7 -8.95 -7.48 9.47
CA SER A 7 -8.16 -8.22 8.48
C SER A 7 -8.17 -7.49 7.14
N TYR A 8 -7.00 -7.03 6.72
CA TYR A 8 -6.80 -6.34 5.45
C TYR A 8 -6.08 -7.22 4.45
N THR A 9 -6.51 -7.13 3.19
CA THR A 9 -5.79 -7.67 2.04
C THR A 9 -5.25 -6.53 1.20
N PHE A 10 -3.96 -6.56 0.91
CA PHE A 10 -3.25 -5.58 0.10
C PHE A 10 -2.85 -6.23 -1.22
N VAL A 11 -3.19 -5.60 -2.33
CA VAL A 11 -2.81 -6.07 -3.66
C VAL A 11 -2.00 -4.99 -4.35
N CYS A 12 -0.69 -5.23 -4.52
CA CYS A 12 0.21 -4.35 -5.24
C CYS A 12 -0.05 -4.49 -6.75
N LEU A 13 -0.46 -3.42 -7.39
CA LEU A 13 -0.72 -3.37 -8.84
C LEU A 13 0.47 -2.73 -9.56
N GLY A 14 0.91 -3.34 -10.65
CA GLY A 14 1.82 -2.71 -11.61
C GLY A 14 1.10 -1.81 -12.61
N ASP A 15 1.84 -1.16 -13.51
CA ASP A 15 1.33 -0.16 -14.47
C ASP A 15 0.16 -0.65 -15.35
N LYS A 16 0.10 -1.96 -15.62
CA LYS A 16 -0.98 -2.59 -16.41
C LYS A 16 -2.14 -3.11 -15.57
N GLN A 17 -2.25 -2.67 -14.30
CA GLN A 17 -3.24 -3.17 -13.34
C GLN A 17 -3.13 -4.68 -13.09
N VAL A 18 -1.92 -5.23 -13.29
CA VAL A 18 -1.64 -6.64 -13.01
C VAL A 18 -1.16 -6.73 -11.56
N ALA A 19 -1.79 -7.62 -10.77
CA ALA A 19 -1.36 -7.92 -9.42
C ALA A 19 0.07 -8.50 -9.44
N THR A 20 0.98 -7.81 -8.76
CA THR A 20 2.40 -8.16 -8.67
C THR A 20 2.74 -8.81 -7.34
N THR A 21 2.01 -8.47 -6.27
CA THR A 21 2.19 -9.01 -4.92
C THR A 21 0.88 -8.88 -4.16
N MET A 22 0.61 -9.85 -3.29
CA MET A 22 -0.52 -9.83 -2.36
C MET A 22 0.00 -10.03 -0.94
N ASP A 23 -0.54 -9.27 0.02
CA ASP A 23 -0.18 -9.36 1.44
C ASP A 23 -1.45 -9.30 2.30
N LEU A 24 -1.50 -10.07 3.38
CA LEU A 24 -2.66 -10.19 4.26
C LEU A 24 -2.24 -9.91 5.70
N GLN A 25 -2.83 -8.89 6.32
CA GLN A 25 -2.42 -8.41 7.64
C GLN A 25 -3.62 -8.14 8.53
N VAL A 26 -3.46 -8.42 9.82
CA VAL A 26 -4.42 -8.00 10.86
C VAL A 26 -3.88 -6.72 11.50
N LEU A 27 -4.55 -5.60 11.26
CA LEU A 27 -4.10 -4.27 11.66
C LEU A 27 -5.21 -3.51 12.37
N THR A 28 -4.86 -2.48 13.14
CA THR A 28 -5.85 -1.51 13.62
C THR A 28 -6.40 -0.68 12.46
N GLU A 29 -7.60 -0.15 12.63
CA GLU A 29 -8.30 0.63 11.58
C GLU A 29 -7.46 1.77 10.99
N ASP A 30 -6.63 2.41 11.80
CA ASP A 30 -5.78 3.53 11.35
C ASP A 30 -4.43 3.11 10.74
N ALA A 31 -4.08 1.82 10.79
CA ALA A 31 -2.73 1.34 10.45
C ALA A 31 -2.59 0.82 9.01
N TYR A 32 -3.70 0.48 8.33
CA TYR A 32 -3.62 -0.11 6.98
C TYR A 32 -2.95 0.84 5.97
N ARG A 33 -3.20 2.14 6.08
CA ARG A 33 -2.67 3.13 5.14
C ARG A 33 -1.15 3.24 5.23
N LEU A 34 -0.61 3.21 6.45
CA LEU A 34 0.83 3.19 6.68
C LEU A 34 1.46 1.93 6.07
N HIS A 35 0.80 0.79 6.25
CA HIS A 35 1.26 -0.50 5.70
C HIS A 35 1.26 -0.51 4.16
N ALA A 36 0.19 -0.02 3.53
CA ALA A 36 0.11 0.09 2.08
C ALA A 36 1.23 1.00 1.50
N ILE A 37 1.55 2.11 2.17
CA ILE A 37 2.67 2.98 1.78
C ILE A 37 4.01 2.23 1.94
N ALA A 38 4.18 1.44 2.98
CA ALA A 38 5.38 0.60 3.16
C ALA A 38 5.52 -0.43 2.03
N LEU A 39 4.41 -1.06 1.60
CA LEU A 39 4.38 -1.96 0.46
C LEU A 39 4.78 -1.25 -0.84
N LEU A 40 4.28 -0.04 -1.11
CA LEU A 40 4.70 0.74 -2.28
C LEU A 40 6.21 1.04 -2.28
N ARG A 41 6.79 1.29 -1.11
CA ARG A 41 8.24 1.50 -0.96
C ARG A 41 9.04 0.21 -1.19
N ALA A 42 8.55 -0.91 -0.67
CA ALA A 42 9.20 -2.22 -0.81
C ALA A 42 9.09 -2.78 -2.25
N HIS A 43 7.98 -2.53 -2.92
CA HIS A 43 7.69 -3.00 -4.28
C HIS A 43 7.80 -1.86 -5.28
N GLY A 44 9.02 -1.58 -5.73
CA GLY A 44 9.32 -0.48 -6.66
C GLY A 44 8.55 -0.52 -7.99
N SER A 45 8.14 -1.71 -8.43
CA SER A 45 7.34 -1.92 -9.65
C SER A 45 5.84 -1.75 -9.44
N ALA A 46 5.38 -1.58 -8.20
CA ALA A 46 3.97 -1.32 -7.92
C ALA A 46 3.67 0.17 -8.11
N SER A 47 2.68 0.47 -8.96
CA SER A 47 2.14 1.80 -9.20
C SER A 47 0.97 2.15 -8.29
N ALA A 48 0.31 1.14 -7.71
CA ALA A 48 -0.73 1.33 -6.70
C ALA A 48 -0.84 0.12 -5.76
N VAL A 49 -1.53 0.29 -4.64
CA VAL A 49 -1.97 -0.78 -3.75
C VAL A 49 -3.48 -0.67 -3.55
N GLU A 50 -4.20 -1.72 -3.91
CA GLU A 50 -5.59 -1.90 -3.48
C GLU A 50 -5.64 -2.43 -2.05
N VAL A 51 -6.48 -1.84 -1.22
CA VAL A 51 -6.73 -2.28 0.16
C VAL A 51 -8.15 -2.78 0.27
N TRP A 52 -8.30 -4.02 0.71
CA TRP A 52 -9.58 -4.69 0.86
C TRP A 52 -9.82 -5.11 2.32
N THR A 53 -11.07 -5.09 2.76
CA THR A 53 -11.55 -5.71 4.01
C THR A 53 -12.98 -6.20 3.82
N ASP A 54 -13.38 -7.24 4.55
CA ASP A 54 -14.76 -7.76 4.57
C ASP A 54 -15.35 -8.02 3.17
N GLY A 55 -14.48 -8.38 2.21
CA GLY A 55 -14.84 -8.65 0.81
C GLY A 55 -15.02 -7.40 -0.08
N GLY A 56 -14.78 -6.20 0.44
CA GLY A 56 -14.87 -4.94 -0.31
C GLY A 56 -13.54 -4.20 -0.43
N LEU A 57 -13.33 -3.55 -1.57
CA LEU A 57 -12.25 -2.58 -1.76
C LEU A 57 -12.59 -1.32 -0.96
N ILE A 58 -11.71 -0.91 -0.04
CA ILE A 58 -11.92 0.28 0.79
C ILE A 58 -11.07 1.48 0.34
N GLU A 59 -9.89 1.24 -0.24
CA GLU A 59 -9.05 2.32 -0.75
C GLU A 59 -8.12 1.80 -1.85
N LEU A 60 -7.84 2.65 -2.84
CA LEU A 60 -6.78 2.47 -3.83
C LEU A 60 -5.72 3.56 -3.59
N ILE A 61 -4.51 3.16 -3.23
CA ILE A 61 -3.41 4.07 -2.87
C ILE A 61 -2.39 4.09 -4.01
N HIS A 62 -2.28 5.22 -4.71
CA HIS A 62 -1.34 5.41 -5.80
C HIS A 62 0.07 5.77 -5.33
N ARG A 63 1.07 5.33 -6.10
CA ARG A 63 2.49 5.64 -5.87
C ARG A 63 2.80 7.14 -5.99
N ASP A 64 2.04 7.90 -6.77
CA ASP A 64 2.26 9.33 -6.99
C ASP A 64 2.19 10.18 -5.69
N GLY A 65 1.58 9.65 -4.62
CA GLY A 65 1.57 10.24 -3.28
C GLY A 65 2.74 9.81 -2.37
N VAL A 66 3.53 8.82 -2.77
CA VAL A 66 4.66 8.28 -1.99
C VAL A 66 5.93 9.03 -2.41
N ARG A 67 6.29 10.09 -1.67
CA ARG A 67 7.61 10.70 -1.82
C ARG A 67 8.69 9.64 -1.64
N VAL A 68 9.54 9.49 -2.66
CA VAL A 68 10.75 8.68 -2.59
C VAL A 68 11.72 9.39 -1.63
N TRP A 69 12.17 8.70 -0.59
CA TRP A 69 13.20 9.21 0.33
C TRP A 69 14.38 8.23 0.35
N PRO A 70 15.64 8.73 0.28
CA PRO A 70 16.02 10.12 0.05
C PRO A 70 15.63 10.61 -1.35
N GLU A 71 15.38 11.91 -1.47
CA GLU A 71 15.22 12.55 -2.79
C GLU A 71 16.47 12.20 -3.62
N PRO A 72 16.33 11.75 -4.88
CA PRO A 72 17.50 11.57 -5.74
C PRO A 72 18.22 12.91 -5.80
N ALA A 73 19.50 12.92 -5.42
CA ALA A 73 20.32 14.12 -5.48
C ALA A 73 20.23 14.66 -6.92
N ASP A 74 19.75 15.88 -7.09
CA ASP A 74 19.72 16.56 -8.38
C ASP A 74 21.13 16.52 -8.97
N GLU A 75 21.35 15.67 -9.99
CA GLU A 75 22.58 15.70 -10.77
C GLU A 75 22.54 16.97 -11.63
N ALA A 76 23.41 17.92 -11.26
CA ALA A 76 23.58 19.25 -11.87
C ALA A 76 24.26 19.21 -13.24
#